data_AF-A0A1G3YQS7-F1
#
_entry.id   AF-A0A1G3YQS7-F1
#
_cell.length_a   1.000
_cell.length_b   1.000
_cell.length_c   1.000
_cell.angle_alpha   90.00
_cell.angle_beta   90.00
_cell.angle_gamma   90.00
#
_symmetry.space_group_name_H-M   'P 1'
#
loop_
_entity.id
_entity.type
_entity.pdbx_description
1 polymer ?
#
loop_
_entity_poly.entity_id
_entity_poly.type
_entity_poly.pdbx_seq_one_letter_code
_entity_poly.pdbx_strand_id
1 'polypeptide(L)'
;MANHIVMSASYRKGLRVVDREAEMTRLFVQDAYRGLGLDSALGRATVDRARELGYASIKLDMLSLITAAIGQYRSLGFKKIARYRRNPREGARFFELVFPGA
;
A
#
# COMPACT_ATOMS: atom_id res chain seq x y z
N MET A 1 -5.03 -17.17 16.61
CA MET A 1 -4.01 -16.90 15.58
C MET A 1 -3.67 -15.42 15.65
N ALA A 2 -2.53 -15.09 16.28
CA ALA A 2 -2.04 -13.72 16.47
C ALA A 2 -1.40 -13.21 15.17
N ASN A 3 -1.74 -11.98 14.75
CA ASN A 3 -1.14 -11.36 13.58
C ASN A 3 -0.12 -10.32 14.05
N HIS A 4 1.12 -10.53 13.61
CA HIS A 4 2.27 -9.67 13.88
C HIS A 4 2.26 -8.41 12.99
N ILE A 5 2.73 -7.28 13.53
CA ILE A 5 3.31 -6.21 12.73
C ILE A 5 4.78 -6.61 12.49
N VAL A 6 5.17 -6.87 11.24
CA VAL A 6 6.53 -7.24 10.85
C VAL A 6 7.16 -6.10 10.05
N MET A 7 8.18 -5.46 10.62
CA MET A 7 9.23 -4.76 9.86
C MET A 7 10.51 -5.63 9.94
N SER A 8 10.82 -6.36 8.87
CA SER A 8 12.09 -7.06 8.69
C SER A 8 12.46 -7.18 7.22
N ALA A 9 13.73 -6.93 6.88
CA ALA A 9 14.34 -7.39 5.65
C ALA A 9 14.66 -8.89 5.76
N SER A 10 13.80 -9.74 5.18
CA SER A 10 14.13 -11.10 4.72
C SER A 10 13.04 -11.61 3.77
N TYR A 11 13.48 -12.05 2.57
CA TYR A 11 12.70 -12.55 1.42
C TYR A 11 11.59 -13.56 1.84
N ARG A 12 10.32 -13.47 1.42
CA ARG A 12 9.80 -13.28 0.05
C ARG A 12 8.50 -12.46 -0.01
N LYS A 13 8.55 -11.46 -0.92
CA LYS A 13 7.51 -10.61 -1.53
C LYS A 13 6.84 -9.53 -0.66
N GLY A 14 7.68 -8.62 -0.16
CA GLY A 14 7.34 -7.24 0.20
C GLY A 14 7.42 -6.28 -1.00
N LEU A 15 7.61 -4.99 -0.71
CA LEU A 15 7.80 -3.88 -1.67
C LEU A 15 8.65 -4.34 -2.86
N ARG A 16 8.04 -4.44 -4.03
CA ARG A 16 8.78 -4.74 -5.26
C ARG A 16 9.28 -3.42 -5.84
N VAL A 17 10.57 -3.36 -6.16
CA VAL A 17 11.18 -2.26 -6.91
C VAL A 17 11.09 -2.59 -8.39
N VAL A 18 10.48 -1.69 -9.16
CA VAL A 18 10.52 -1.68 -10.62
C VAL A 18 10.76 -0.23 -11.01
N ASP A 19 11.89 0.08 -11.64
CA ASP A 19 12.13 1.39 -12.28
C ASP A 19 11.78 2.63 -11.42
N ARG A 20 12.33 2.70 -10.19
CA ARG A 20 12.07 3.74 -9.15
C ARG A 20 10.64 3.79 -8.59
N GLU A 21 9.80 2.83 -8.91
CA GLU A 21 8.46 2.68 -8.36
C GLU A 21 8.43 1.60 -7.29
N ALA A 22 7.61 1.82 -6.28
CA ALA A 22 7.41 0.91 -5.16
C ALA A 22 6.00 0.32 -5.19
N GLU A 23 5.82 -0.98 -4.92
CA GLU A 23 4.49 -1.58 -4.75
C GLU A 23 4.11 -1.84 -3.28
N MET A 24 3.07 -1.16 -2.78
CA MET A 24 2.46 -1.47 -1.49
C MET A 24 1.52 -2.67 -1.64
N THR A 25 1.84 -3.76 -0.94
CA THR A 25 1.02 -4.98 -0.96
C THR A 25 0.76 -5.48 0.46
N ARG A 26 -0.41 -6.12 0.67
CA ARG A 26 -0.72 -6.91 1.87
C ARG A 26 -0.62 -6.16 3.21
N LEU A 27 -1.24 -4.98 3.31
CA LEU A 27 -1.50 -4.33 4.60
C LEU A 27 -2.78 -4.87 5.22
N PHE A 28 -2.67 -5.48 6.40
CA PHE A 28 -3.81 -5.96 7.18
C PHE A 28 -3.51 -5.82 8.67
N VAL A 29 -4.49 -5.27 9.38
CA VAL A 29 -4.52 -5.24 10.85
C VAL A 29 -5.36 -6.42 11.32
N GLN A 30 -4.92 -7.11 12.37
CA GLN A 30 -5.72 -8.17 12.98
C GLN A 30 -7.08 -7.63 13.43
N ASP A 31 -8.12 -8.46 13.38
CA ASP A 31 -9.46 -8.07 13.81
C ASP A 31 -9.48 -7.53 15.26
N ALA A 32 -8.68 -8.13 16.15
CA ALA A 32 -8.51 -7.72 17.54
C ALA A 32 -7.95 -6.29 17.73
N TYR A 33 -7.34 -5.71 16.69
CA TYR A 33 -6.70 -4.38 16.75
C TYR A 33 -7.32 -3.38 15.74
N ARG A 34 -8.49 -3.70 15.17
CA ARG A 34 -9.25 -2.77 14.32
C ARG A 34 -9.84 -1.64 15.15
N GLY A 35 -10.12 -0.50 14.50
CA GLY A 35 -10.69 0.68 15.16
C GLY A 35 -9.68 1.51 15.97
N LEU A 36 -8.42 1.07 16.05
CA LEU A 36 -7.34 1.78 16.75
C LEU A 36 -6.50 2.70 15.84
N GLY A 37 -6.91 2.88 14.57
CA GLY A 37 -6.18 3.70 13.60
C GLY A 37 -4.85 3.12 13.10
N LEU A 38 -4.53 1.86 13.43
CA LEU A 38 -3.29 1.19 13.05
C LEU A 38 -3.14 1.01 11.53
N ASP A 39 -4.24 0.84 10.82
CA ASP A 39 -4.27 0.80 9.36
C ASP A 39 -3.69 2.08 8.77
N SER A 40 -4.07 3.24 9.33
CA SER A 40 -3.65 4.57 8.87
C SER A 40 -2.21 4.85 9.26
N ALA A 41 -1.81 4.47 10.48
CA ALA A 41 -0.43 4.56 10.91
C ALA A 41 0.51 3.73 10.03
N LEU A 42 0.14 2.47 9.72
CA LEU A 42 0.93 1.59 8.85
C LEU A 42 1.01 2.13 7.41
N GLY A 43 -0.11 2.60 6.86
CA GLY A 43 -0.14 3.20 5.53
C GLY A 43 0.77 4.42 5.42
N ARG A 44 0.72 5.30 6.43
CA ARG A 44 1.57 6.50 6.49
C ARG A 44 3.06 6.15 6.63
N ALA A 45 3.41 5.26 7.56
CA ALA A 45 4.79 4.82 7.76
C ALA A 45 5.38 4.18 6.50
N THR A 46 4.59 3.40 5.76
CA THR A 46 5.03 2.81 4.49
C THR A 46 5.31 3.87 3.42
N VAL A 47 4.43 4.87 3.30
CA VAL A 47 4.61 6.00 2.37
C VAL A 47 5.86 6.79 2.72
N ASP A 48 6.04 7.12 4.00
CA ASP A 48 7.18 7.90 4.45
C ASP A 48 8.48 7.13 4.23
N ARG A 49 8.50 5.82 4.50
CA ARG A 49 9.65 4.98 4.22
C ARG A 49 9.99 4.90 2.73
N ALA A 50 8.98 4.83 1.86
CA ALA A 50 9.20 4.81 0.42
C ALA A 50 9.81 6.14 -0.06
N ARG A 51 9.37 7.27 0.50
CA ARG A 51 9.95 8.58 0.20
C ARG A 51 11.42 8.68 0.65
N GLU A 52 11.73 8.25 1.87
CA GLU A 52 13.11 8.24 2.41
C GLU A 52 14.07 7.41 1.56
N LEU A 53 13.58 6.34 0.95
CA LEU A 53 14.36 5.46 0.07
C LEU A 53 14.56 6.03 -1.35
N GLY A 54 14.00 7.20 -1.66
CA GLY A 54 14.19 7.85 -2.96
C GLY A 54 13.37 7.25 -4.10
N TYR A 55 12.26 6.58 -3.79
CA TYR A 55 11.31 6.17 -4.83
C TYR A 55 10.61 7.39 -5.43
N ALA A 56 10.21 7.29 -6.70
CA ALA A 56 9.44 8.32 -7.40
C ALA A 56 7.93 8.20 -7.15
N SER A 57 7.45 6.97 -6.92
CA SER A 57 6.04 6.73 -6.60
C SER A 57 5.84 5.42 -5.84
N ILE A 58 4.64 5.27 -5.26
CA ILE A 58 4.15 4.03 -4.68
C ILE A 58 2.79 3.66 -5.28
N LYS A 59 2.66 2.42 -5.76
CA LYS A 59 1.47 1.86 -6.38
C LYS A 59 0.84 0.79 -5.52
N LEU A 60 -0.47 0.62 -5.62
CA LEU A 60 -1.20 -0.49 -5.01
C LEU A 60 -2.38 -0.90 -5.86
N ASP A 61 -2.90 -2.08 -5.56
CA ASP A 61 -4.16 -2.56 -6.10
C ASP A 61 -5.02 -3.21 -5.02
N MET A 62 -6.33 -3.05 -5.18
CA MET A 62 -7.31 -3.46 -4.20
C MET A 62 -8.59 -3.91 -4.90
N LEU A 63 -9.25 -4.92 -4.32
CA LEU A 63 -10.58 -5.34 -4.78
C LEU A 63 -11.59 -4.23 -4.50
N SER A 64 -12.43 -3.93 -5.50
CA SER A 64 -13.46 -2.88 -5.40
C SER A 64 -14.40 -3.02 -4.19
N LEU A 65 -14.55 -4.24 -3.65
CA LEU A 65 -15.42 -4.57 -2.52
C LEU A 65 -14.90 -4.03 -1.18
N ILE A 66 -13.62 -3.63 -1.08
CA ILE A 66 -13.00 -3.12 0.15
C ILE A 66 -13.09 -1.58 0.17
N THR A 67 -14.32 -1.05 0.25
CA THR A 67 -14.60 0.38 0.12
C THR A 67 -13.98 1.23 1.24
N ALA A 68 -13.92 0.71 2.47
CA ALA A 68 -13.39 1.42 3.63
C ALA A 68 -11.93 1.89 3.44
N ALA A 69 -11.09 1.05 2.82
CA ALA A 69 -9.69 1.37 2.58
C ALA A 69 -9.49 2.36 1.41
N ILE A 70 -10.45 2.48 0.48
CA ILE A 70 -10.36 3.45 -0.62
C ILE A 70 -10.34 4.90 -0.10
N GLY A 71 -11.19 5.20 0.89
CA GLY A 71 -11.25 6.53 1.51
C GLY A 71 -9.91 6.89 2.17
N GLN A 72 -9.33 5.93 2.89
CA GLN A 72 -8.04 6.07 3.54
C GLN A 72 -6.91 6.35 2.53
N TYR A 73 -6.77 5.55 1.48
CA TYR A 73 -5.72 5.80 0.47
C TYR A 73 -5.88 7.15 -0.22
N ARG A 74 -7.13 7.57 -0.49
CA ARG A 74 -7.39 8.92 -1.00
C ARG A 74 -6.92 10.01 -0.04
N SER A 75 -7.15 9.86 1.28
CA SER A 75 -6.65 10.80 2.29
C SER A 75 -5.12 10.85 2.38
N LEU A 76 -4.44 9.74 2.05
CA LEU A 76 -2.97 9.69 1.93
C LEU A 76 -2.46 10.28 0.60
N GLY A 77 -3.35 10.75 -0.28
CA GLY A 77 -3.01 11.38 -1.55
C GLY A 77 -2.93 10.43 -2.74
N PHE A 78 -3.28 9.15 -2.57
CA PHE A 78 -3.32 8.20 -3.69
C PHE A 78 -4.41 8.58 -4.69
N LYS A 79 -4.05 8.52 -5.97
CA LYS A 79 -4.94 8.74 -7.11
C LYS A 79 -5.21 7.42 -7.82
N LYS A 80 -6.44 7.24 -8.29
CA LYS A 80 -6.79 6.07 -9.12
C LYS A 80 -6.04 6.17 -10.45
N ILE A 81 -5.42 5.07 -10.88
CA ILE A 81 -4.71 4.97 -12.16
C ILE A 81 -5.29 3.84 -13.03
N ALA A 82 -4.85 3.80 -14.28
CA ALA A 82 -5.09 2.66 -15.16
C ALA A 82 -4.42 1.39 -14.61
N ARG A 83 -4.88 0.23 -15.07
CA ARG A 83 -4.30 -1.07 -14.69
C ARG A 83 -2.85 -1.15 -15.16
N TYR A 84 -1.91 -1.27 -14.22
CA TYR A 84 -0.47 -1.37 -14.51
C TYR A 84 0.06 -2.82 -14.44
N ARG A 85 -0.72 -3.77 -13.90
CA ARG A 85 -0.35 -5.20 -13.85
C ARG A 85 -1.55 -6.11 -14.08
N ARG A 86 -1.32 -7.39 -14.37
CA ARG A 86 -2.38 -8.40 -14.35
C ARG A 86 -2.70 -8.74 -12.90
N ASN A 87 -3.95 -8.53 -12.48
CA ASN A 87 -4.46 -9.06 -11.23
C ASN A 87 -5.34 -10.28 -11.55
N PRO A 88 -5.07 -11.46 -10.96
CA PRO A 88 -5.89 -12.65 -11.20
C PRO A 88 -7.31 -12.54 -10.65
N ARG A 89 -7.57 -11.54 -9.79
CA ARG A 89 -8.89 -11.25 -9.23
C ARG A 89 -9.57 -10.15 -10.03
N GLU A 90 -10.81 -10.40 -10.43
CA GLU A 90 -11.62 -9.42 -11.14
C GLU A 90 -11.99 -8.22 -10.27
N GLY A 91 -12.25 -7.09 -10.92
CA GLY A 91 -12.68 -5.87 -10.24
C GLY A 91 -11.59 -5.19 -9.40
N ALA A 92 -10.31 -5.50 -9.63
CA ALA A 92 -9.20 -4.80 -9.00
C ALA A 92 -9.12 -3.34 -9.49
N ARG A 93 -8.96 -2.42 -8.54
CA ARG A 93 -8.68 -1.00 -8.77
C ARG A 93 -7.24 -0.71 -8.43
N PHE A 94 -6.61 0.16 -9.20
CA PHE A 94 -5.20 0.50 -9.09
C PHE A 94 -5.06 1.95 -8.66
N PHE A 95 -4.11 2.21 -7.78
CA PHE A 95 -3.86 3.53 -7.24
C PHE A 95 -2.36 3.82 -7.18
N GLU A 96 -2.01 5.09 -7.24
CA GLU A 96 -0.64 5.58 -7.18
C GLU A 96 -0.55 6.86 -6.36
N LEU A 97 0.52 6.98 -5.57
CA LEU A 97 0.96 8.21 -4.94
C LEU A 97 2.35 8.55 -5.48
N VAL A 98 2.45 9.69 -6.17
CA VAL A 98 3.72 10.21 -6.70
C VAL A 98 4.41 11.07 -5.63
N PHE A 99 5.72 10.95 -5.51
CA PHE A 99 6.55 11.76 -4.61
C PHE A 99 7.22 12.88 -5.42
N PRO A 100 6.78 14.15 -5.28
CA PRO A 100 7.40 15.26 -5.98
C PRO A 100 8.83 15.48 -5.45
N GLY A 101 9.82 15.54 -6.34
CA GLY A 101 11.19 15.93 -6.00
C GLY A 101 12.10 14.82 -5.45
N ALA A 102 11.79 13.55 -5.69
CA ALA A 102 12.66 12.40 -5.40
C ALA A 102 13.54 11.98 -6.60
#